data_AF-A0A957UL00-F1
#
_entry.id   AF-A0A957UL00-F1
#
_cell.length_a   1.000
_cell.length_b   1.000
_cell.length_c   1.000
_cell.angle_alpha   90.00
_cell.angle_beta   90.00
_cell.angle_gamma   90.00
#
_symmetry.space_group_name_H-M   'P 1'
#
loop_
_entity.id
_entity.type
_entity.pdbx_description
1 polymer ?
#
loop_
_entity_poly.entity_id
_entity_poly.type
_entity_poly.pdbx_seq_one_letter_code
_entity_poly.pdbx_strand_id
1 'polypeptide(L)'
;MRRGLLLLLTAIFVSSNFLLAAPVTQGRAMAASFTNVQEMAPPRDAQTNAQTLAKRAPNGASDIIINEIHYDPPIKTDKAEFIELYNRGSEVVDVSLWALDGAVEYTIPSSVSMQPGEFLVIAQNPAAIQRTWGVNALGPYTGKLSTLGEEVILRNRNAQIIDQVVYLLGFPWPTVGDAPGPSMSLLNPKADNALPGSWRSELPTPGRPNQLLMENLPPNVDQVVHSPQQPTSQAAVRIAAQVADPDTIKSVELLYQIVEPGAYIALSDEAYATNWTTIPMSTDAADGATSAIYVAQIPAEVQQHRRLIRYRIRATDAGGASVTAPYADDPQPNFAYFVYDGLPVWRAAIKPNGSVAQSEVVDYDFSKMRTYPVYQLISKAYDVDKALFSSGYMGSDYLWQGALVYNG
;
A
#
# COMPACT_ATOMS: atom_id res chain seq x y z
N MET A 1 -5.12 -28.82 1.28
CA MET A 1 -6.14 -28.74 2.35
C MET A 1 -6.40 -27.27 2.65
N ARG A 2 -7.48 -26.70 2.11
CA ARG A 2 -7.89 -25.31 2.40
C ARG A 2 -8.65 -25.31 3.73
N ARG A 3 -8.11 -24.66 4.76
CA ARG A 3 -8.87 -24.34 5.98
C ARG A 3 -9.64 -23.05 5.70
N GLY A 4 -10.92 -23.18 5.35
CA GLY A 4 -11.83 -22.04 5.26
C GLY A 4 -12.19 -21.55 6.66
N LEU A 5 -11.99 -20.25 6.91
CA LEU A 5 -12.42 -19.57 8.13
C LEU A 5 -13.93 -19.28 8.00
N LEU A 6 -14.75 -19.87 8.86
CA LEU A 6 -16.19 -19.63 8.91
C LEU A 6 -16.45 -18.46 9.88
N LEU A 7 -16.82 -17.28 9.36
CA LEU A 7 -17.20 -16.13 10.19
C LEU A 7 -18.70 -16.22 10.56
N LEU A 8 -19.02 -16.15 11.85
CA LEU A 8 -20.35 -15.78 12.32
C LEU A 8 -20.37 -14.25 12.55
N LEU A 9 -21.02 -13.49 11.67
CA LEU A 9 -21.34 -12.09 11.95
C LEU A 9 -22.66 -12.01 12.73
N THR A 10 -22.60 -11.59 13.98
CA THR A 10 -23.77 -11.13 14.74
C THR A 10 -23.73 -9.61 14.74
N ALA A 11 -24.55 -8.96 13.91
CA ALA A 11 -24.63 -7.50 13.86
C ALA A 11 -25.41 -6.96 15.07
N ILE A 12 -24.81 -6.07 15.86
CA ILE A 12 -25.50 -5.28 16.89
C ILE A 12 -25.71 -3.88 16.28
N PHE A 13 -26.97 -3.54 16.01
CA PHE A 13 -27.35 -2.24 15.46
C PHE A 13 -27.33 -1.16 16.54
N VAL A 14 -26.68 -0.03 16.25
CA VAL A 14 -26.91 1.24 16.96
C VAL A 14 -27.34 2.24 15.89
N SER A 15 -28.65 2.40 15.72
CA SER A 15 -29.21 3.58 15.05
C SER A 15 -29.57 4.60 16.13
N SER A 16 -29.28 5.86 15.86
CA SER A 16 -29.66 6.96 16.73
C SER A 16 -31.18 7.03 16.80
N ASN A 17 -31.71 6.81 18.01
CA ASN A 17 -33.12 6.68 18.41
C ASN A 17 -33.80 5.33 18.05
N PHE A 18 -34.07 4.55 19.10
CA PHE A 18 -34.75 3.23 19.21
C PHE A 18 -33.86 1.97 19.18
N LEU A 19 -33.73 1.34 20.36
CA LEU A 19 -33.47 -0.10 20.48
C LEU A 19 -34.76 -0.85 20.12
N LEU A 20 -34.76 -1.56 18.99
CA LEU A 20 -35.70 -2.66 18.77
C LEU A 20 -34.94 -3.99 18.90
N ALA A 21 -35.18 -4.71 20.00
CA ALA A 21 -34.79 -6.11 20.10
C ALA A 21 -35.80 -6.94 19.30
N ALA A 22 -35.43 -7.38 18.10
CA ALA A 22 -36.19 -8.39 17.37
C ALA A 22 -35.71 -9.80 17.80
N PRO A 23 -36.61 -10.76 18.08
CA PRO A 23 -36.23 -12.12 18.44
C PRO A 23 -35.61 -12.84 17.23
N VAL A 24 -34.36 -13.28 17.37
CA VAL A 24 -33.64 -14.10 16.39
C VAL A 24 -34.35 -15.44 16.24
N THR A 25 -35.01 -15.65 15.09
CA THR A 25 -35.60 -16.95 14.74
C THR A 25 -34.90 -17.47 13.47
N GLN A 26 -34.18 -18.58 13.64
CA GLN A 26 -33.50 -19.40 12.61
C GLN A 26 -32.43 -18.70 11.75
N GLY A 27 -31.17 -18.80 12.20
CA GLY A 27 -30.00 -18.34 11.47
C GLY A 27 -29.70 -19.19 10.23
N ARG A 28 -29.77 -18.56 9.05
CA ARG A 28 -28.91 -18.93 7.92
C ARG A 28 -27.55 -18.30 8.17
N ALA A 29 -26.49 -19.12 8.24
CA ALA A 29 -25.12 -18.61 8.23
C ALA A 29 -24.84 -17.99 6.85
N MET A 30 -24.58 -16.68 6.79
CA MET A 30 -24.02 -16.06 5.61
C MET A 30 -22.50 -16.23 5.65
N ALA A 31 -21.94 -16.95 4.67
CA ALA A 31 -20.50 -16.95 4.44
C ALA A 31 -20.14 -15.70 3.64
N ALA A 32 -19.37 -14.78 4.23
CA ALA A 32 -18.79 -13.67 3.49
C ALA A 32 -17.44 -14.11 2.93
N SER A 33 -17.29 -14.10 1.61
CA SER A 33 -15.99 -14.14 0.94
C SER A 33 -15.60 -12.71 0.59
N PHE A 34 -14.50 -12.24 1.16
CA PHE A 34 -13.96 -10.95 0.80
C PHE A 34 -13.16 -11.07 -0.49
N THR A 35 -13.43 -10.17 -1.44
CA THR A 35 -12.62 -9.95 -2.65
C THR A 35 -12.05 -8.55 -2.56
N ASN A 36 -10.82 -8.34 -3.03
CA ASN A 36 -10.08 -7.08 -2.89
C ASN A 36 -9.86 -6.63 -1.43
N VAL A 37 -9.57 -7.57 -0.53
CA VAL A 37 -9.06 -7.21 0.82
C VAL A 37 -7.68 -6.61 0.66
N GLN A 38 -7.55 -5.35 1.03
CA GLN A 38 -6.26 -4.69 1.16
C GLN A 38 -6.11 -4.20 2.59
N GLU A 39 -5.03 -4.65 3.22
CA GLU A 39 -4.70 -4.32 4.60
C GLU A 39 -4.30 -2.83 4.67
N MET A 40 -4.97 -2.08 5.54
CA MET A 40 -4.74 -0.64 5.72
C MET A 40 -3.58 -0.33 6.70
N ALA A 41 -2.98 -1.38 7.31
CA ALA A 41 -1.85 -1.27 8.21
C ALA A 41 -0.63 -1.97 7.61
N PRO A 42 0.56 -1.35 7.58
CA PRO A 42 1.77 -2.04 7.14
C PRO A 42 2.14 -3.17 8.12
N PRO A 43 2.68 -4.32 7.63
CA PRO A 43 3.13 -5.40 8.50
C PRO A 43 4.26 -4.95 9.44
N ARG A 44 4.17 -5.33 10.72
CA ARG A 44 5.08 -4.93 11.82
C ARG A 44 6.57 -5.27 11.63
N ASP A 45 6.92 -6.24 10.78
CA ASP A 45 8.27 -6.82 10.71
C ASP A 45 8.98 -6.60 9.36
N ALA A 46 8.27 -6.15 8.33
CA ALA A 46 8.81 -6.03 6.97
C ALA A 46 9.66 -4.75 6.77
N GLN A 47 9.31 -3.66 7.45
CA GLN A 47 9.99 -2.37 7.28
C GLN A 47 11.37 -2.32 7.95
N THR A 48 11.54 -3.00 9.08
CA THR A 48 12.76 -2.92 9.91
C THR A 48 13.94 -3.69 9.30
N ASN A 49 13.69 -4.80 8.60
CA ASN A 49 14.74 -5.63 7.99
C ASN A 49 15.18 -5.12 6.61
N ALA A 50 14.28 -4.55 5.82
CA ALA A 50 14.60 -4.06 4.48
C ALA A 50 15.51 -2.81 4.48
N GLN A 51 15.39 -1.94 5.48
CA GLN A 51 16.19 -0.72 5.58
C GLN A 51 17.64 -0.97 6.01
N THR A 52 17.92 -2.09 6.67
CA THR A 52 19.29 -2.49 6.99
C THR A 52 20.02 -2.99 5.73
N LEU A 53 19.29 -3.44 4.70
CA LEU A 53 19.82 -3.88 3.41
C LEU A 53 19.93 -2.73 2.39
N ALA A 54 19.01 -1.76 2.41
CA ALA A 54 19.04 -0.58 1.53
C ALA A 54 20.19 0.41 1.84
N LYS A 55 20.91 0.25 2.96
CA LYS A 55 21.99 1.15 3.39
C LYS A 55 23.36 0.79 2.80
N ARG A 56 23.43 0.31 1.56
CA ARG A 56 24.69 0.03 0.88
C ARG A 56 25.01 1.11 -0.17
N ALA A 57 26.28 1.51 -0.15
CA ALA A 57 26.89 2.66 -0.82
C ALA A 57 26.72 2.65 -2.37
N PRO A 58 26.96 3.80 -3.05
CA PRO A 58 26.35 4.15 -4.33
C PRO A 58 26.76 3.27 -5.52
N ASN A 59 25.85 3.27 -6.50
CA ASN A 59 25.95 2.77 -7.89
C ASN A 59 27.39 2.74 -8.40
N GLY A 60 27.85 1.53 -8.73
CA GLY A 60 29.22 1.27 -9.13
C GLY A 60 29.51 1.86 -10.51
N ALA A 61 30.24 2.98 -10.55
CA ALA A 61 31.10 3.51 -11.63
C ALA A 61 30.62 3.50 -13.11
N SER A 62 29.41 3.04 -13.43
CA SER A 62 28.89 2.93 -14.79
C SER A 62 27.50 3.58 -14.87
N ASP A 63 27.20 4.10 -16.07
CA ASP A 63 25.93 4.76 -16.38
C ASP A 63 24.84 3.79 -16.85
N ILE A 64 25.04 2.48 -16.68
CA ILE A 64 23.99 1.49 -16.91
C ILE A 64 23.19 1.31 -15.63
N ILE A 65 21.89 1.57 -15.69
CA ILE A 65 20.96 1.45 -14.57
C ILE A 65 19.82 0.47 -14.87
N ILE A 66 19.21 -0.08 -13.83
CA ILE A 66 17.92 -0.75 -13.87
C ILE A 66 16.84 0.34 -13.97
N ASN A 67 16.11 0.35 -15.08
CA ASN A 67 15.17 1.41 -15.46
C ASN A 67 13.70 1.05 -15.22
N GLU A 68 13.35 -0.21 -15.47
CA GLU A 68 11.98 -0.70 -15.39
C GLU A 68 11.97 -2.17 -14.97
N ILE A 69 11.04 -2.53 -14.08
CA ILE A 69 10.84 -3.90 -13.59
C ILE A 69 9.37 -4.27 -13.75
N HIS A 70 9.08 -5.27 -14.57
CA HIS A 70 7.75 -5.81 -14.76
C HIS A 70 7.66 -7.19 -14.12
N TYR A 71 7.26 -7.25 -12.85
CA TYR A 71 7.27 -8.48 -12.05
C TYR A 71 5.94 -9.24 -12.01
N ASP A 72 4.84 -8.66 -12.48
CA ASP A 72 3.52 -9.29 -12.36
C ASP A 72 2.63 -9.10 -13.61
N PRO A 73 3.00 -9.69 -14.77
CA PRO A 73 2.24 -9.52 -16.01
C PRO A 73 0.77 -9.96 -15.85
N PRO A 74 -0.20 -9.33 -16.54
CA PRO A 74 -1.62 -9.63 -16.31
C PRO A 74 -1.98 -11.04 -16.81
N ILE A 75 -1.32 -11.51 -17.88
CA ILE A 75 -1.45 -12.88 -18.40
C ILE A 75 -0.28 -13.72 -17.85
N LYS A 76 -0.52 -14.38 -16.71
CA LYS A 76 0.51 -15.17 -16.00
C LYS A 76 1.10 -16.31 -16.84
N THR A 77 0.34 -16.84 -17.79
CA THR A 77 0.79 -17.93 -18.68
C THR A 77 1.77 -17.48 -19.76
N ASP A 78 1.79 -16.20 -20.12
CA ASP A 78 2.69 -15.69 -21.15
C ASP A 78 4.13 -15.52 -20.65
N LYS A 79 4.32 -15.40 -19.32
CA LYS A 79 5.64 -15.21 -18.69
C LYS A 79 6.34 -13.95 -19.21
N ALA A 80 5.57 -12.87 -19.35
CA ALA A 80 6.03 -11.58 -19.87
C ALA A 80 6.72 -10.70 -18.81
N GLU A 81 7.34 -11.31 -17.80
CA GLU A 81 8.18 -10.59 -16.84
C GLU A 81 9.49 -10.14 -17.50
N PHE A 82 9.96 -8.95 -17.15
CA PHE A 82 11.23 -8.43 -17.65
C PHE A 82 11.88 -7.46 -16.66
N ILE A 83 13.19 -7.28 -16.85
CA ILE A 83 14.00 -6.21 -16.30
C ILE A 83 14.59 -5.44 -17.47
N GLU A 84 14.49 -4.13 -17.43
CA GLU A 84 15.08 -3.25 -18.44
C GLU A 84 16.27 -2.50 -17.88
N LEU A 85 17.35 -2.48 -18.67
CA LEU A 85 18.51 -1.65 -18.43
C LEU A 85 18.48 -0.42 -19.33
N TYR A 86 18.99 0.70 -18.84
CA TYR A 86 19.14 1.94 -19.59
C TYR A 86 20.56 2.49 -19.48
N ASN A 87 21.14 2.87 -20.62
CA ASN A 87 22.39 3.64 -20.64
C ASN A 87 22.09 5.14 -20.53
N ARG A 88 22.19 5.69 -19.32
CA ARG A 88 22.00 7.13 -19.06
C ARG A 88 23.24 7.97 -19.39
N GLY A 89 24.33 7.32 -19.78
CA GLY A 89 25.63 7.92 -20.02
C GLY A 89 25.73 8.58 -21.40
N SER A 90 26.89 9.15 -21.67
CA SER A 90 27.23 9.75 -22.97
C SER A 90 28.14 8.88 -23.82
N GLU A 91 28.58 7.73 -23.30
CA GLU A 91 29.50 6.81 -23.95
C GLU A 91 28.84 5.45 -24.22
N VAL A 92 29.35 4.74 -25.23
CA VAL A 92 28.99 3.34 -25.46
C VAL A 92 29.55 2.46 -24.34
N VAL A 93 28.73 1.56 -23.82
CA VAL A 93 29.13 0.60 -22.77
C VAL A 93 29.06 -0.82 -23.29
N ASP A 94 30.17 -1.54 -23.21
CA ASP A 94 30.20 -2.99 -23.47
C ASP A 94 29.63 -3.74 -22.25
N VAL A 95 28.41 -4.24 -22.41
CA VAL A 95 27.69 -5.03 -21.39
C VAL A 95 27.82 -6.53 -21.64
N SER A 96 28.73 -6.95 -22.55
CA SER A 96 29.03 -8.35 -22.79
C SER A 96 29.44 -9.05 -21.50
N LEU A 97 28.84 -10.22 -21.25
CA LEU A 97 29.13 -11.06 -20.08
C LEU A 97 28.82 -10.39 -18.73
N TRP A 98 28.05 -9.30 -18.72
CA TRP A 98 27.41 -8.81 -17.51
C TRP A 98 26.28 -9.75 -17.11
N ALA A 99 25.88 -9.72 -15.85
CA ALA A 99 24.90 -10.65 -15.33
C ALA A 99 23.82 -9.96 -14.49
N LEU A 100 22.60 -10.45 -14.61
CA LEU A 100 21.56 -10.28 -13.60
C LEU A 100 21.70 -11.40 -12.56
N ASP A 101 21.59 -11.01 -11.30
CA ASP A 101 21.73 -11.86 -10.11
C ASP A 101 20.69 -11.43 -9.04
N GLY A 102 20.55 -12.20 -7.96
CA GLY A 102 19.54 -12.02 -6.91
C GLY A 102 18.26 -12.80 -7.22
N ALA A 103 17.19 -12.09 -7.60
CA ALA A 103 15.88 -12.67 -7.91
C ALA A 103 15.86 -13.55 -9.17
N VAL A 104 16.70 -13.19 -10.14
CA VAL A 104 16.81 -13.87 -11.43
C VAL A 104 18.28 -14.08 -11.79
N GLU A 105 18.55 -15.08 -12.61
CA GLU A 105 19.89 -15.39 -13.09
C GLU A 105 19.92 -15.31 -14.62
N TYR A 106 20.80 -14.45 -15.15
CA TYR A 106 21.05 -14.35 -16.59
C TYR A 106 22.41 -13.73 -16.88
N THR A 107 23.15 -14.27 -17.84
CA THR A 107 24.38 -13.65 -18.36
C THR A 107 24.15 -13.14 -19.77
N ILE A 108 24.41 -11.85 -19.99
CA ILE A 108 24.33 -11.21 -21.31
C ILE A 108 25.38 -11.86 -22.23
N PRO A 109 25.01 -12.24 -23.48
CA PRO A 109 25.94 -12.88 -24.40
C PRO A 109 27.10 -11.96 -24.77
N SER A 110 28.12 -12.52 -25.41
CA SER A 110 29.22 -11.73 -25.93
C SER A 110 28.77 -10.81 -27.08
N SER A 111 29.51 -9.72 -27.28
CA SER A 111 29.29 -8.73 -28.35
C SER A 111 28.00 -7.93 -28.20
N VAL A 112 27.59 -7.65 -26.95
CA VAL A 112 26.46 -6.76 -26.65
C VAL A 112 27.02 -5.45 -26.10
N SER A 113 26.70 -4.35 -26.77
CA SER A 113 27.03 -3.00 -26.33
C SER A 113 25.76 -2.15 -26.30
N MET A 114 25.66 -1.26 -25.32
CA MET A 114 24.58 -0.28 -25.24
C MET A 114 25.10 1.10 -25.63
N GLN A 115 24.51 1.70 -26.66
CA GLN A 115 24.74 3.08 -27.06
C GLN A 115 24.20 4.06 -25.99
N PRO A 116 24.65 5.32 -25.97
CA PRO A 116 24.02 6.36 -25.16
C PRO A 116 22.52 6.44 -25.43
N GLY A 117 21.70 6.40 -24.38
CA GLY A 117 20.24 6.43 -24.48
C GLY A 117 19.59 5.12 -24.95
N GLU A 118 20.35 4.02 -25.08
CA GLU A 118 19.80 2.71 -25.46
C GLU A 118 19.19 1.98 -24.26
N PHE A 119 18.09 1.27 -24.54
CA PHE A 119 17.39 0.39 -23.61
C PHE A 119 17.67 -1.06 -23.97
N LEU A 120 17.93 -1.91 -22.97
CA LEU A 120 18.13 -3.34 -23.15
C LEU A 120 17.18 -4.13 -22.26
N VAL A 121 16.25 -4.85 -22.88
CA VAL A 121 15.24 -5.65 -22.18
C VAL A 121 15.74 -7.08 -22.00
N ILE A 122 15.66 -7.60 -20.77
CA ILE A 122 16.01 -8.98 -20.42
C ILE A 122 14.79 -9.63 -19.79
N ALA A 123 14.28 -10.71 -20.38
CA ALA A 123 12.95 -11.24 -20.06
C ALA A 123 12.93 -12.73 -19.72
N GLN A 124 11.89 -13.14 -18.98
CA GLN A 124 11.63 -14.56 -18.69
C GLN A 124 11.24 -15.31 -19.96
N ASN A 125 10.53 -14.65 -20.88
CA ASN A 125 10.15 -15.18 -22.18
C ASN A 125 10.29 -14.09 -23.27
N PRO A 126 11.43 -14.03 -23.99
CA PRO A 126 11.64 -13.02 -25.03
C PRO A 126 10.58 -13.01 -26.12
N ALA A 127 10.03 -14.18 -26.48
CA ALA A 127 8.97 -14.28 -27.47
C ALA A 127 7.63 -13.70 -26.98
N ALA A 128 7.40 -13.65 -25.66
CA ALA A 128 6.25 -12.94 -25.11
C ALA A 128 6.44 -11.42 -25.22
N ILE A 129 7.63 -10.91 -24.93
CA ILE A 129 7.93 -9.48 -25.09
C ILE A 129 7.74 -9.05 -26.56
N GLN A 130 8.26 -9.84 -27.50
CA GLN A 130 8.10 -9.56 -28.93
C GLN A 130 6.63 -9.57 -29.38
N ARG A 131 5.81 -10.50 -28.88
CA ARG A 131 4.38 -10.55 -29.22
C ARG A 131 3.59 -9.38 -28.65
N THR A 132 3.89 -8.99 -27.41
CA THR A 132 3.10 -7.97 -26.68
C THR A 132 3.51 -6.55 -27.05
N TRP A 133 4.82 -6.26 -27.12
CA TRP A 133 5.33 -4.91 -27.34
C TRP A 133 6.11 -4.74 -28.65
N GLY A 134 6.39 -5.82 -29.39
CA GLY A 134 7.16 -5.75 -30.63
C GLY A 134 8.67 -5.52 -30.41
N VAL A 135 9.15 -5.75 -29.19
CA VAL A 135 10.52 -5.44 -28.76
C VAL A 135 11.36 -6.71 -28.69
N ASN A 136 12.57 -6.65 -29.25
CA ASN A 136 13.56 -7.70 -29.10
C ASN A 136 14.11 -7.68 -27.67
N ALA A 137 13.90 -8.76 -26.93
CA ALA A 137 14.46 -8.94 -25.60
C ALA A 137 15.54 -10.03 -25.60
N LEU A 138 16.51 -9.88 -24.70
CA LEU A 138 17.39 -10.95 -24.28
C LEU A 138 16.68 -11.89 -23.30
N GLY A 139 17.24 -13.09 -23.11
CA GLY A 139 16.69 -14.13 -22.25
C GLY A 139 16.70 -15.50 -22.94
N PRO A 140 15.95 -16.48 -22.42
CA PRO A 140 15.20 -16.41 -21.16
C PRO A 140 16.15 -16.35 -19.96
N TYR A 141 15.83 -15.54 -18.95
CA TYR A 141 16.45 -15.68 -17.62
C TYR A 141 15.83 -16.84 -16.84
N THR A 142 16.53 -17.33 -15.81
CA THR A 142 15.97 -18.26 -14.80
C THR A 142 15.64 -17.54 -13.50
N GLY A 143 14.82 -18.15 -12.64
CA GLY A 143 14.27 -17.49 -11.45
C GLY A 143 12.93 -16.82 -11.72
N LYS A 144 12.50 -15.96 -10.80
CA LYS A 144 11.24 -15.21 -10.89
C LYS A 144 11.32 -13.93 -10.06
N LEU A 145 10.58 -12.92 -10.47
CA LEU A 145 10.40 -11.72 -9.65
C LEU A 145 9.21 -11.96 -8.71
N SER A 146 9.38 -11.72 -7.40
CA SER A 146 8.30 -11.89 -6.43
C SER A 146 7.43 -10.65 -6.35
N THR A 147 6.12 -10.87 -6.20
CA THR A 147 5.15 -9.81 -5.89
C THR A 147 5.24 -9.33 -4.44
N LEU A 148 6.04 -9.97 -3.59
CA LEU A 148 6.25 -9.58 -2.18
C LEU A 148 7.47 -8.66 -1.98
N GLY A 149 8.24 -8.40 -3.04
CA GLY A 149 9.56 -7.77 -2.97
C GLY A 149 10.69 -8.76 -3.21
N GLU A 150 11.76 -8.27 -3.86
CA GLU A 150 12.99 -9.01 -4.16
C GLU A 150 14.18 -8.04 -4.32
N GLU A 151 15.37 -8.61 -4.47
CA GLU A 151 16.60 -7.92 -4.83
C GLU A 151 17.02 -8.27 -6.26
N VAL A 152 17.16 -7.26 -7.13
CA VAL A 152 17.70 -7.39 -8.49
C VAL A 152 19.07 -6.74 -8.52
N ILE A 153 20.09 -7.50 -8.93
CA ILE A 153 21.48 -7.04 -8.95
C ILE A 153 22.00 -7.11 -10.38
N LEU A 154 22.56 -6.01 -10.87
CA LEU A 154 23.33 -5.96 -12.11
C LEU A 154 24.82 -6.02 -11.79
N ARG A 155 25.52 -7.01 -12.33
CA ARG A 155 26.97 -7.17 -12.19
C ARG A 155 27.67 -7.07 -13.54
N ASN A 156 28.85 -6.46 -13.55
CA ASN A 156 29.71 -6.50 -14.73
C ASN A 156 30.44 -7.85 -14.86
N ARG A 157 31.18 -8.04 -15.97
CA ARG A 157 31.96 -9.26 -16.24
C ARG A 157 33.03 -9.61 -15.19
N ASN A 158 33.39 -8.66 -14.32
CA ASN A 158 34.33 -8.85 -13.20
C ASN A 158 33.61 -9.13 -11.88
N ALA A 159 32.31 -9.44 -11.92
CA ALA A 159 31.41 -9.64 -10.77
C ALA A 159 31.21 -8.41 -9.85
N GLN A 160 31.62 -7.22 -10.30
CA GLN A 160 31.38 -5.98 -9.56
C GLN A 160 29.91 -5.57 -9.73
N ILE A 161 29.25 -5.17 -8.63
CA ILE A 161 27.91 -4.62 -8.67
C ILE A 161 27.99 -3.27 -9.39
N ILE A 162 27.23 -3.14 -10.47
CA ILE A 162 27.03 -1.90 -11.20
C ILE A 162 25.82 -1.17 -10.64
N ASP A 163 24.71 -1.91 -10.51
CA ASP A 163 23.45 -1.37 -10.01
C ASP A 163 22.67 -2.42 -9.23
N GLN A 164 21.79 -1.98 -8.35
CA GLN A 164 21.02 -2.84 -7.45
C GLN A 164 19.71 -2.18 -7.04
N VAL A 165 18.61 -2.92 -7.13
CA VAL A 165 17.29 -2.48 -6.69
C VAL A 165 16.70 -3.53 -5.74
N VAL A 166 16.36 -3.10 -4.52
CA VAL A 166 15.63 -3.91 -3.54
C VAL A 166 14.23 -3.33 -3.40
N TYR A 167 13.26 -3.89 -4.13
CA TYR A 167 11.87 -3.43 -4.09
C TYR A 167 11.04 -4.25 -3.10
N LEU A 168 9.96 -3.67 -2.59
CA LEU A 168 9.04 -4.32 -1.64
C LEU A 168 7.60 -4.26 -2.12
N LEU A 169 6.73 -5.04 -1.48
CA LEU A 169 5.29 -4.91 -1.65
C LEU A 169 4.75 -3.67 -0.92
N GLY A 170 4.12 -2.78 -1.68
CA GLY A 170 3.36 -1.66 -1.15
C GLY A 170 4.21 -0.49 -0.69
N PHE A 171 3.49 0.56 -0.27
CA PHE A 171 4.08 1.84 0.14
C PHE A 171 5.33 1.64 1.05
N PRO A 172 6.45 2.30 0.72
CA PRO A 172 6.60 3.38 -0.26
C PRO A 172 6.93 2.93 -1.70
N TRP A 173 6.99 1.62 -1.98
CA TRP A 173 7.19 1.11 -3.33
C TRP A 173 5.84 1.00 -4.07
N PRO A 174 5.79 1.30 -5.38
CA PRO A 174 4.56 1.14 -6.14
C PRO A 174 4.13 -0.33 -6.20
N THR A 175 2.83 -0.57 -6.01
CA THR A 175 2.24 -1.90 -6.19
C THR A 175 1.79 -2.04 -7.64
N VAL A 176 2.24 -3.11 -8.31
CA VAL A 176 1.84 -3.40 -9.68
C VAL A 176 1.26 -4.81 -9.80
N GLY A 177 0.65 -5.11 -10.95
CA GLY A 177 0.38 -6.49 -11.35
C GLY A 177 -1.06 -6.87 -11.68
N ASP A 178 -2.01 -6.13 -11.13
CA ASP A 178 -3.41 -6.25 -11.55
C ASP A 178 -3.61 -5.61 -12.92
N ALA A 179 -4.59 -6.10 -13.68
CA ALA A 179 -4.96 -5.52 -14.96
C ALA A 179 -5.14 -3.98 -14.82
N PRO A 180 -4.47 -3.16 -15.64
CA PRO A 180 -3.93 -3.47 -16.97
C PRO A 180 -2.51 -4.09 -17.01
N GLY A 181 -1.92 -4.43 -15.87
CA GLY A 181 -0.58 -5.03 -15.78
C GLY A 181 0.54 -4.00 -15.83
N PRO A 182 0.57 -3.02 -14.91
CA PRO A 182 1.63 -2.03 -14.88
C PRO A 182 2.99 -2.65 -14.52
N SER A 183 4.06 -1.94 -14.88
CA SER A 183 5.42 -2.17 -14.41
C SER A 183 5.82 -1.07 -13.42
N MET A 184 6.90 -1.33 -12.69
CA MET A 184 7.54 -0.33 -11.85
C MET A 184 8.64 0.36 -12.67
N SER A 185 8.48 1.67 -12.87
CA SER A 185 9.32 2.47 -13.76
C SER A 185 9.96 3.63 -13.02
N LEU A 186 11.24 3.88 -13.31
CA LEU A 186 11.99 4.96 -12.71
C LEU A 186 11.52 6.32 -13.28
N LEU A 187 11.24 7.28 -12.41
CA LEU A 187 10.76 8.61 -12.79
C LEU A 187 11.85 9.52 -13.35
N ASN A 188 13.11 9.27 -13.04
CA ASN A 188 14.22 10.03 -13.58
C ASN A 188 15.47 9.14 -13.62
N PRO A 189 16.09 8.92 -14.79
CA PRO A 189 17.31 8.11 -14.92
C PRO A 189 18.49 8.58 -14.06
N LYS A 190 18.51 9.84 -13.63
CA LYS A 190 19.55 10.40 -12.76
C LYS A 190 19.23 10.25 -11.27
N ALA A 191 18.02 9.83 -10.92
CA ALA A 191 17.62 9.61 -9.54
C ALA A 191 18.37 8.43 -8.92
N ASP A 192 18.39 8.42 -7.58
CA ASP A 192 18.77 7.25 -6.83
C ASP A 192 17.63 6.22 -6.91
N ASN A 193 17.88 5.13 -7.62
CA ASN A 193 16.93 4.05 -7.84
C ASN A 193 16.85 3.09 -6.64
N ALA A 194 17.66 3.27 -5.60
CA ALA A 194 17.46 2.62 -4.30
C ALA A 194 16.33 3.30 -3.50
N LEU A 195 15.94 4.53 -3.85
CA LEU A 195 14.86 5.25 -3.18
C LEU A 195 13.50 4.86 -3.77
N PRO A 196 12.54 4.37 -2.94
CA PRO A 196 11.21 3.98 -3.41
C PRO A 196 10.46 5.14 -4.09
N GLY A 197 10.62 6.36 -3.57
CA GLY A 197 10.00 7.57 -4.13
C GLY A 197 10.45 7.90 -5.55
N SER A 198 11.54 7.29 -6.05
CA SER A 198 12.00 7.44 -7.44
C SER A 198 11.20 6.62 -8.45
N TRP A 199 10.33 5.71 -8.00
CA TRP A 199 9.61 4.75 -8.85
C TRP A 199 8.11 4.99 -8.86
N ARG A 200 7.43 4.72 -9.99
CA ARG A 200 5.96 4.69 -10.06
C ARG A 200 5.45 3.51 -10.86
N SER A 201 4.18 3.18 -10.62
CA SER A 201 3.42 2.26 -11.44
C SER A 201 2.95 2.93 -12.72
N GLU A 202 3.29 2.37 -13.87
CA GLU A 202 2.79 2.81 -15.17
C GLU A 202 2.65 1.65 -16.16
N LEU A 203 2.04 1.89 -17.32
CA LEU A 203 1.96 0.85 -18.35
C LEU A 203 3.37 0.53 -18.87
N PRO A 204 3.69 -0.76 -19.11
CA PRO A 204 5.06 -1.12 -19.43
C PRO A 204 5.58 -0.49 -20.73
N THR A 205 6.82 0.01 -20.69
CA THR A 205 7.48 0.75 -21.77
C THR A 205 8.76 0.07 -22.30
N PRO A 206 8.81 -1.27 -22.47
CA PRO A 206 10.05 -1.93 -22.87
C PRO A 206 10.62 -1.36 -24.18
N GLY A 207 11.92 -1.14 -24.19
CA GLY A 207 12.70 -0.56 -25.28
C GLY A 207 12.48 0.94 -25.50
N ARG A 208 11.84 1.67 -24.58
CA ARG A 208 11.45 3.08 -24.77
C ARG A 208 11.58 3.89 -23.46
N PRO A 209 11.65 5.23 -23.55
CA PRO A 209 11.56 6.07 -22.37
C PRO A 209 10.24 5.84 -21.60
N ASN A 210 10.36 5.75 -20.28
CA ASN A 210 9.24 5.70 -19.33
C ASN A 210 8.28 6.90 -19.56
N GLN A 211 6.97 6.74 -19.34
CA GLN A 211 5.99 7.78 -19.65
C GLN A 211 5.95 8.87 -18.58
N LEU A 212 6.21 8.51 -17.32
CA LEU A 212 6.13 9.42 -16.17
C LEU A 212 7.44 10.14 -15.86
N LEU A 213 8.35 10.28 -16.84
CA LEU A 213 9.63 10.95 -16.62
C LEU A 213 9.48 12.40 -16.13
N MET A 214 10.26 12.76 -15.11
CA MET A 214 10.27 14.06 -14.47
C MET A 214 11.70 14.56 -14.28
N GLU A 215 11.98 15.79 -14.74
CA GLU A 215 13.30 16.41 -14.54
C GLU A 215 13.56 16.77 -13.06
N ASN A 216 12.54 17.28 -12.38
CA ASN A 216 12.56 17.54 -10.94
C ASN A 216 11.61 16.56 -10.23
N LEU A 217 12.16 15.68 -9.40
CA LEU A 217 11.36 14.74 -8.63
C LEU A 217 10.77 15.43 -7.41
N PRO A 218 9.50 15.16 -7.04
CA PRO A 218 8.97 15.65 -5.79
C PRO A 218 9.63 14.95 -4.59
N PRO A 219 9.45 15.47 -3.37
CA PRO A 219 10.02 14.86 -2.17
C PRO A 219 9.61 13.40 -2.02
N ASN A 220 10.54 12.53 -1.62
CA ASN A 220 10.23 11.18 -1.20
C ASN A 220 9.61 11.21 0.20
N VAL A 221 8.48 10.52 0.37
CA VAL A 221 7.82 10.34 1.67
C VAL A 221 7.81 8.85 1.99
N ASP A 222 8.37 8.48 3.14
CA ASP A 222 8.42 7.10 3.61
C ASP A 222 8.27 7.02 5.14
N GLN A 223 8.33 5.79 5.67
CA GLN A 223 8.20 5.49 7.12
C GLN A 223 7.03 6.21 7.82
N VAL A 224 5.88 6.30 7.15
CA VAL A 224 4.71 6.96 7.72
C VAL A 224 4.12 6.09 8.84
N VAL A 225 4.13 6.62 10.06
CA VAL A 225 3.67 5.92 11.25
C VAL A 225 2.78 6.81 12.11
N HIS A 226 1.82 6.20 12.80
CA HIS A 226 1.03 6.87 13.82
C HIS A 226 1.24 6.23 15.19
N SER A 227 1.09 7.02 16.26
CA SER A 227 1.14 6.54 17.64
C SER A 227 0.12 7.28 18.49
N PRO A 228 -0.64 6.58 19.35
CA PRO A 228 -0.65 5.13 19.57
C PRO A 228 -1.23 4.36 18.37
N GLN A 229 -0.81 3.11 18.16
CA GLN A 229 -1.31 2.24 17.08
C GLN A 229 -2.81 1.93 17.22
N GLN A 230 -3.31 1.90 18.45
CA GLN A 230 -4.73 1.69 18.77
C GLN A 230 -5.22 2.84 19.65
N PRO A 231 -5.55 4.00 19.05
CA PRO A 231 -5.95 5.16 19.81
C PRO A 231 -7.29 4.95 20.50
N THR A 232 -7.38 5.43 21.74
CA THR A 232 -8.65 5.61 22.45
C THR A 232 -9.16 7.03 22.26
N SER A 233 -10.42 7.29 22.61
CA SER A 233 -11.05 8.61 22.56
C SER A 233 -10.42 9.67 23.48
N GLN A 234 -9.40 9.30 24.25
CA GLN A 234 -8.70 10.21 25.17
C GLN A 234 -7.27 10.54 24.72
N ALA A 235 -6.75 9.86 23.70
CA ALA A 235 -5.36 10.00 23.28
C ALA A 235 -5.27 10.87 22.03
N ALA A 236 -4.44 11.93 22.06
CA ALA A 236 -4.03 12.57 20.82
C ALA A 236 -3.19 11.60 19.97
N VAL A 237 -3.25 11.72 18.65
CA VAL A 237 -2.52 10.83 17.74
C VAL A 237 -1.39 11.59 17.08
N ARG A 238 -0.16 11.14 17.33
CA ARG A 238 1.05 11.66 16.70
C ARG A 238 1.28 10.93 15.37
N ILE A 239 1.35 11.67 14.28
CA ILE A 239 1.74 11.17 12.96
C ILE A 239 3.17 11.62 12.69
N ALA A 240 4.01 10.69 12.24
CA ALA A 240 5.36 10.99 11.77
C ALA A 240 5.58 10.41 10.38
N ALA A 241 6.37 11.10 9.58
CA ALA A 241 6.82 10.66 8.27
C ALA A 241 8.28 11.06 8.08
N GLN A 242 9.07 10.17 7.50
CA GLN A 242 10.39 10.51 7.01
C GLN A 242 10.20 11.12 5.61
N VAL A 243 10.81 12.29 5.39
CA VAL A 243 10.73 13.00 4.11
C VAL A 243 12.13 13.35 3.67
N ALA A 244 12.44 13.07 2.41
CA ALA A 244 13.74 13.35 1.82
C ALA A 244 13.59 13.98 0.44
N ASP A 245 14.37 15.01 0.16
CA ASP A 245 14.38 15.72 -1.11
C ASP A 245 15.79 16.32 -1.36
N PRO A 246 16.43 16.04 -2.50
CA PRO A 246 17.76 16.57 -2.81
C PRO A 246 17.77 18.09 -3.01
N ASP A 247 16.65 18.70 -3.39
CA ASP A 247 16.45 20.11 -3.70
C ASP A 247 15.80 20.89 -2.55
N THR A 248 15.90 20.34 -1.33
CA THR A 248 15.39 20.87 -0.05
C THR A 248 13.86 20.86 0.09
N ILE A 249 13.41 20.57 1.30
CA ILE A 249 12.00 20.44 1.64
C ILE A 249 11.45 21.81 2.06
N LYS A 250 10.39 22.28 1.40
CA LYS A 250 9.75 23.56 1.71
C LYS A 250 8.64 23.43 2.75
N SER A 251 7.78 22.43 2.59
CA SER A 251 6.66 22.20 3.50
C SER A 251 6.22 20.75 3.50
N VAL A 252 5.79 20.28 4.67
CA VAL A 252 5.12 19.00 4.84
C VAL A 252 3.82 19.22 5.61
N GLU A 253 2.72 18.70 5.09
CA GLU A 253 1.38 18.88 5.62
C GLU A 253 0.72 17.51 5.85
N LEU A 254 0.06 17.35 6.99
CA LEU A 254 -0.83 16.23 7.25
C LEU A 254 -2.25 16.62 6.84
N LEU A 255 -2.85 15.84 5.96
CA LEU A 255 -4.26 15.97 5.59
C LEU A 255 -5.01 14.81 6.23
N TYR A 256 -6.03 15.07 7.06
CA TYR A 256 -6.86 14.02 7.64
C TYR A 256 -8.35 14.21 7.37
N GLN A 257 -9.07 13.10 7.30
CA GLN A 257 -10.51 13.04 7.07
C GLN A 257 -11.16 12.16 8.14
N ILE A 258 -12.26 12.66 8.70
CA ILE A 258 -13.09 11.96 9.67
C ILE A 258 -14.14 11.12 8.93
N VAL A 259 -14.22 9.83 9.25
CA VAL A 259 -15.27 8.93 8.78
C VAL A 259 -16.07 8.44 9.98
N GLU A 260 -17.29 8.94 10.11
CA GLU A 260 -18.18 8.62 11.22
C GLU A 260 -18.86 7.25 11.04
N PRO A 261 -19.22 6.56 12.15
CA PRO A 261 -20.08 5.38 12.09
C PRO A 261 -21.36 5.64 11.28
N GLY A 262 -21.64 4.78 10.29
CA GLY A 262 -22.82 4.87 9.43
C GLY A 262 -22.71 5.89 8.29
N ALA A 263 -21.66 6.72 8.26
CA ALA A 263 -21.41 7.74 7.23
C ALA A 263 -20.12 7.44 6.45
N TYR A 264 -19.99 6.20 5.97
CA TYR A 264 -18.82 5.77 5.22
C TYR A 264 -18.62 6.63 3.95
N ILE A 265 -17.39 7.07 3.73
CA ILE A 265 -16.98 7.82 2.54
C ILE A 265 -16.26 6.85 1.60
N ALA A 266 -16.87 6.50 0.48
CA ALA A 266 -16.26 5.68 -0.55
C ALA A 266 -15.26 6.49 -1.39
N LEU A 267 -14.29 5.83 -2.02
CA LEU A 267 -13.31 6.49 -2.90
C LEU A 267 -13.97 7.28 -4.04
N SER A 268 -15.13 6.82 -4.51
CA SER A 268 -15.92 7.45 -5.57
C SER A 268 -16.80 8.60 -5.09
N ASP A 269 -16.95 8.80 -3.78
CA ASP A 269 -17.76 9.89 -3.24
C ASP A 269 -16.97 11.22 -3.38
N GLU A 270 -17.64 12.29 -3.78
CA GLU A 270 -17.02 13.64 -3.89
C GLU A 270 -16.37 14.08 -2.57
N ALA A 271 -17.00 13.75 -1.45
CA ALA A 271 -16.47 14.00 -0.11
C ALA A 271 -15.07 13.42 0.12
N TYR A 272 -14.71 12.33 -0.56
CA TYR A 272 -13.35 11.77 -0.48
C TYR A 272 -12.30 12.70 -1.08
N ALA A 273 -12.64 13.54 -2.04
CA ALA A 273 -11.71 14.50 -2.64
C ALA A 273 -11.64 15.82 -1.85
N THR A 274 -12.74 16.25 -1.24
CA THR A 274 -12.88 17.63 -0.73
C THR A 274 -12.79 17.77 0.78
N ASN A 275 -13.16 16.75 1.56
CA ASN A 275 -13.35 16.90 3.02
C ASN A 275 -12.09 16.51 3.80
N TRP A 276 -10.97 17.20 3.54
CA TRP A 276 -9.69 17.00 4.24
C TRP A 276 -9.34 18.22 5.08
N THR A 277 -9.06 18.00 6.36
CA THR A 277 -8.48 19.00 7.25
C THR A 277 -6.96 18.96 7.14
N THR A 278 -6.34 20.11 6.89
CA THR A 278 -4.88 20.21 6.73
C THR A 278 -4.25 20.79 7.99
N ILE A 279 -3.18 20.15 8.49
CA ILE A 279 -2.34 20.68 9.57
C ILE A 279 -0.87 20.64 9.14
N PRO A 280 -0.08 21.68 9.43
CA PRO A 280 1.34 21.67 9.12
C PRO A 280 2.07 20.61 9.96
N MET A 281 3.07 19.95 9.38
CA MET A 281 4.00 19.11 10.10
C MET A 281 5.29 19.88 10.37
N SER A 282 5.88 19.68 11.54
CA SER A 282 7.13 20.31 11.97
C SER A 282 8.24 19.27 12.10
N THR A 283 9.49 19.72 11.98
CA THR A 283 10.68 18.90 12.23
C THR A 283 11.62 19.62 13.18
N ASP A 284 12.41 18.85 13.94
CA ASP A 284 13.50 19.38 14.78
C ASP A 284 14.83 19.43 14.02
N ALA A 285 14.84 19.04 12.74
CA ALA A 285 16.03 19.13 11.89
C ALA A 285 16.42 20.60 11.62
N ALA A 286 17.70 20.82 11.33
CA ALA A 286 18.19 22.14 10.96
C ALA A 286 17.56 22.62 9.64
N ASP A 287 17.42 23.95 9.49
CA ASP A 287 16.95 24.56 8.26
C ASP A 287 17.77 24.10 7.05
N GLY A 288 17.08 23.74 5.96
CA GLY A 288 17.71 23.25 4.74
C GLY A 288 18.11 21.77 4.76
N ALA A 289 17.70 20.99 5.77
CA ALA A 289 17.88 19.54 5.76
C ALA A 289 17.18 18.92 4.53
N THR A 290 17.93 18.12 3.78
CA THR A 290 17.44 17.34 2.62
C THR A 290 16.79 16.02 3.03
N SER A 291 16.84 15.67 4.31
CA SER A 291 16.18 14.49 4.87
C SER A 291 15.89 14.72 6.34
N ALA A 292 14.62 14.56 6.75
CA ALA A 292 14.18 14.80 8.11
C ALA A 292 12.88 14.06 8.46
N ILE A 293 12.66 13.82 9.75
CA ILE A 293 11.39 13.31 10.26
C ILE A 293 10.48 14.51 10.55
N TYR A 294 9.33 14.54 9.89
CA TYR A 294 8.27 15.51 10.10
C TYR A 294 7.17 14.91 10.95
N VAL A 295 6.59 15.74 11.81
CA VAL A 295 5.65 15.31 12.86
C VAL A 295 4.47 16.27 12.91
N ALA A 296 3.27 15.73 13.03
CA ALA A 296 2.09 16.49 13.43
C ALA A 296 1.25 15.70 14.45
N GLN A 297 0.38 16.40 15.16
CA GLN A 297 -0.52 15.81 16.14
C GLN A 297 -1.96 16.08 15.76
N ILE A 298 -2.75 15.02 15.56
CA ILE A 298 -4.20 15.14 15.48
C ILE A 298 -4.71 15.25 16.93
N PRO A 299 -5.43 16.34 17.29
CA PRO A 299 -5.84 16.59 18.66
C PRO A 299 -6.74 15.49 19.26
N ALA A 300 -6.76 15.38 20.58
CA ALA A 300 -7.55 14.36 21.29
C ALA A 300 -9.05 14.54 21.07
N GLU A 301 -9.52 15.78 20.85
CA GLU A 301 -10.92 16.13 20.62
C GLU A 301 -11.48 15.56 19.31
N VAL A 302 -10.58 15.25 18.36
CA VAL A 302 -10.92 14.55 17.11
C VAL A 302 -11.11 13.05 17.34
N GLN A 303 -10.55 12.48 18.40
CA GLN A 303 -10.66 11.05 18.66
C GLN A 303 -11.98 10.74 19.36
N GLN A 304 -12.88 10.04 18.67
CA GLN A 304 -14.15 9.59 19.24
C GLN A 304 -14.32 8.10 19.04
N HIS A 305 -14.95 7.44 20.02
CA HIS A 305 -15.19 6.00 19.98
C HIS A 305 -15.85 5.59 18.66
N ARG A 306 -15.25 4.60 17.98
CA ARG A 306 -15.67 4.02 16.69
C ARG A 306 -15.50 4.91 15.47
N ARG A 307 -14.71 5.97 15.58
CA ARG A 307 -14.37 6.83 14.44
C ARG A 307 -13.19 6.23 13.69
N LEU A 308 -13.32 6.17 12.36
CA LEU A 308 -12.18 5.93 11.47
C LEU A 308 -11.60 7.27 11.07
N ILE A 309 -10.28 7.42 11.24
CA ILE A 309 -9.54 8.57 10.74
C ILE A 309 -8.68 8.09 9.58
N ARG A 310 -8.82 8.75 8.44
CA ARG A 310 -7.93 8.57 7.28
C ARG A 310 -7.00 9.74 7.20
N TYR A 311 -5.78 9.51 6.74
CA TYR A 311 -4.80 10.58 6.59
C TYR A 311 -3.85 10.37 5.43
N ARG A 312 -3.26 11.47 4.98
CA ARG A 312 -2.28 11.58 3.90
C ARG A 312 -1.20 12.57 4.29
N ILE A 313 -0.03 12.43 3.69
CA ILE A 313 1.09 13.35 3.88
C ILE A 313 1.34 14.05 2.55
N ARG A 314 1.26 15.38 2.51
CA ARG A 314 1.66 16.16 1.34
C ARG A 314 3.02 16.79 1.61
N ALA A 315 3.97 16.54 0.74
CA ALA A 315 5.28 17.17 0.78
C ALA A 315 5.46 18.06 -0.46
N THR A 316 6.13 19.19 -0.28
CA THR A 316 6.46 20.14 -1.35
C THR A 316 7.91 20.57 -1.20
N ASP A 317 8.65 20.55 -2.28
CA ASP A 317 10.04 21.01 -2.34
C ASP A 317 10.11 22.55 -2.50
N ALA A 318 11.33 23.09 -2.50
CA ALA A 318 11.55 24.52 -2.78
C ALA A 318 11.20 24.93 -4.22
N GLY A 319 11.31 23.99 -5.17
CA GLY A 319 10.98 24.18 -6.59
C GLY A 319 9.48 24.22 -6.92
N GLY A 320 8.62 23.86 -5.97
CA GLY A 320 7.17 23.74 -6.13
C GLY A 320 6.66 22.37 -6.59
N ALA A 321 7.53 21.38 -6.80
CA ALA A 321 7.11 20.00 -7.00
C ALA A 321 6.50 19.45 -5.70
N SER A 322 5.40 18.72 -5.83
CA SER A 322 4.68 18.20 -4.68
C SER A 322 4.18 16.79 -4.93
N VAL A 323 4.16 16.00 -3.87
CA VAL A 323 3.57 14.67 -3.86
C VAL A 323 2.67 14.51 -2.64
N THR A 324 1.67 13.64 -2.76
CA THR A 324 0.86 13.19 -1.64
C THR A 324 1.06 11.68 -1.46
N ALA A 325 1.35 11.27 -0.23
CA ALA A 325 1.53 9.88 0.19
C ALA A 325 0.31 9.39 1.02
N PRO A 326 -0.17 8.15 0.82
CA PRO A 326 0.23 7.21 -0.23
C PRO A 326 0.00 7.81 -1.64
N TYR A 327 0.77 7.33 -2.61
CA TYR A 327 0.80 7.86 -3.96
C TYR A 327 -0.52 7.59 -4.69
N ALA A 328 -0.78 8.33 -5.77
CA ALA A 328 -2.03 8.21 -6.51
C ALA A 328 -2.22 6.83 -7.18
N ASP A 329 -1.11 6.16 -7.46
CA ASP A 329 -1.03 4.81 -8.00
C ASP A 329 -1.02 3.71 -6.92
N ASP A 330 -0.98 4.07 -5.62
CA ASP A 330 -1.17 3.09 -4.56
C ASP A 330 -2.63 2.60 -4.54
N PRO A 331 -2.86 1.27 -4.42
CA PRO A 331 -4.21 0.75 -4.32
C PRO A 331 -5.01 1.26 -3.11
N GLN A 332 -4.29 1.67 -2.06
CA GLN A 332 -4.82 2.32 -0.86
C GLN A 332 -4.35 3.78 -0.82
N PRO A 333 -5.08 4.74 -1.42
CA PRO A 333 -4.61 6.13 -1.57
C PRO A 333 -4.75 6.99 -0.29
N ASN A 334 -4.67 6.35 0.89
CA ASN A 334 -4.69 6.97 2.22
C ASN A 334 -4.24 5.95 3.28
N PHE A 335 -3.60 6.45 4.34
CA PHE A 335 -3.41 5.71 5.58
C PHE A 335 -4.66 5.82 6.44
N ALA A 336 -4.81 4.95 7.44
CA ALA A 336 -5.91 5.07 8.39
C ALA A 336 -5.55 4.53 9.78
N TYR A 337 -6.31 4.97 10.78
CA TYR A 337 -6.36 4.36 12.09
C TYR A 337 -7.79 4.42 12.63
N PHE A 338 -8.11 3.51 13.54
CA PHE A 338 -9.44 3.38 14.11
C PHE A 338 -9.42 3.68 15.62
N VAL A 339 -10.30 4.58 16.05
CA VAL A 339 -10.39 4.97 17.48
C VAL A 339 -11.33 4.01 18.20
N TYR A 340 -10.80 3.28 19.19
CA TYR A 340 -11.56 2.25 19.88
C TYR A 340 -11.27 2.20 21.38
N ASP A 341 -12.33 2.22 22.18
CA ASP A 341 -12.24 2.25 23.66
C ASP A 341 -12.45 0.85 24.28
N GLY A 342 -12.51 -0.18 23.44
CA GLY A 342 -12.86 -1.52 23.85
C GLY A 342 -14.36 -1.75 23.98
N LEU A 343 -14.72 -2.95 24.45
CA LEU A 343 -16.10 -3.29 24.78
C LEU A 343 -16.47 -2.72 26.15
N PRO A 344 -17.65 -2.09 26.29
CA PRO A 344 -18.17 -1.77 27.61
C PRO A 344 -18.51 -3.05 28.37
N VAL A 345 -18.65 -2.94 29.69
CA VAL A 345 -19.29 -4.00 30.49
C VAL A 345 -20.69 -4.27 29.96
N TRP A 346 -21.07 -5.53 29.88
CA TRP A 346 -22.36 -5.93 29.33
C TRP A 346 -23.19 -6.64 30.38
N ARG A 347 -24.46 -6.25 30.49
CA ARG A 347 -25.45 -6.87 31.38
C ARG A 347 -26.60 -7.34 30.52
N ALA A 348 -26.92 -8.62 30.58
CA ALA A 348 -28.03 -9.16 29.79
C ALA A 348 -28.68 -10.38 30.43
N ALA A 349 -29.93 -10.59 30.05
CA ALA A 349 -30.71 -11.78 30.32
C ALA A 349 -31.32 -12.27 29.01
N ILE A 350 -31.53 -13.58 28.85
CA ILE A 350 -32.15 -14.17 27.66
C ILE A 350 -33.60 -13.67 27.49
N LYS A 351 -34.31 -13.46 28.60
CA LYS A 351 -35.63 -12.83 28.68
C LYS A 351 -35.65 -11.78 29.78
N PRO A 352 -35.29 -10.52 29.46
CA PRO A 352 -35.40 -9.42 30.42
C PRO A 352 -36.82 -9.32 30.98
N ASN A 353 -36.96 -9.04 32.28
CA ASN A 353 -38.25 -8.83 32.96
C ASN A 353 -39.18 -10.05 33.06
N GLY A 354 -38.69 -11.28 32.88
CA GLY A 354 -39.46 -12.50 33.15
C GLY A 354 -39.24 -13.06 34.56
N SER A 355 -39.98 -14.11 34.92
CA SER A 355 -39.95 -14.76 36.25
C SER A 355 -39.24 -16.11 36.25
N VAL A 356 -38.40 -16.38 35.25
CA VAL A 356 -37.75 -17.68 35.00
C VAL A 356 -36.23 -17.55 35.07
N ALA A 357 -35.49 -18.67 35.15
CA ALA A 357 -34.02 -18.66 35.13
C ALA A 357 -33.43 -17.93 33.90
N GLN A 358 -34.16 -17.89 32.77
CA GLN A 358 -33.78 -17.11 31.58
C GLN A 358 -33.84 -15.59 31.78
N SER A 359 -34.38 -15.12 32.90
CA SER A 359 -34.50 -13.72 33.29
C SER A 359 -33.44 -13.29 34.30
N GLU A 360 -32.58 -14.21 34.73
CA GLU A 360 -31.40 -13.89 35.52
C GLU A 360 -30.46 -13.02 34.70
N VAL A 361 -30.12 -11.85 35.24
CA VAL A 361 -29.18 -10.93 34.62
C VAL A 361 -27.78 -11.43 34.89
N VAL A 362 -27.05 -11.72 33.82
CA VAL A 362 -25.65 -12.11 33.89
C VAL A 362 -24.79 -10.88 33.61
N ASP A 363 -23.85 -10.64 34.52
CA ASP A 363 -22.85 -9.60 34.38
C ASP A 363 -21.60 -10.15 33.67
N TYR A 364 -21.31 -9.55 32.52
CA TYR A 364 -20.08 -9.76 31.77
C TYR A 364 -19.16 -8.59 32.05
N ASP A 365 -18.26 -8.82 33.01
CA ASP A 365 -17.21 -7.88 33.37
C ASP A 365 -16.21 -7.65 32.22
N PHE A 366 -15.36 -6.65 32.41
CA PHE A 366 -14.38 -6.25 31.42
C PHE A 366 -13.36 -7.35 31.06
N SER A 367 -12.99 -8.19 32.02
CA SER A 367 -12.06 -9.32 31.80
C SER A 367 -12.67 -10.36 30.87
N LYS A 368 -13.97 -10.62 31.00
CA LYS A 368 -14.73 -11.51 30.10
C LYS A 368 -14.97 -10.86 28.74
N MET A 369 -15.29 -9.57 28.70
CA MET A 369 -15.61 -8.90 27.43
C MET A 369 -14.38 -8.78 26.53
N ARG A 370 -13.18 -8.54 27.08
CA ARG A 370 -11.94 -8.38 26.31
C ARG A 370 -11.45 -9.64 25.57
N THR A 371 -11.94 -10.83 25.91
CA THR A 371 -11.53 -12.06 25.21
C THR A 371 -12.29 -12.27 23.90
N TYR A 372 -13.36 -11.51 23.66
CA TYR A 372 -14.13 -11.63 22.44
C TYR A 372 -13.48 -10.85 21.29
N PRO A 373 -13.31 -11.47 20.11
CA PRO A 373 -12.90 -10.73 18.93
C PRO A 373 -14.01 -9.77 18.52
N VAL A 374 -13.64 -8.53 18.24
CA VAL A 374 -14.58 -7.50 17.76
C VAL A 374 -14.23 -7.16 16.32
N TYR A 375 -15.24 -7.34 15.46
CA TYR A 375 -15.21 -6.94 14.07
C TYR A 375 -16.17 -5.78 13.89
N GLN A 376 -15.72 -4.70 13.27
CA GLN A 376 -16.53 -3.51 13.04
C GLN A 376 -16.59 -3.23 11.56
N LEU A 377 -17.81 -3.17 11.02
CA LEU A 377 -18.04 -2.76 9.63
C LEU A 377 -18.52 -1.31 9.65
N ILE A 378 -17.72 -0.42 9.09
CA ILE A 378 -18.11 0.97 8.83
C ILE A 378 -18.57 1.04 7.39
N SER A 379 -19.87 1.20 7.20
CA SER A 379 -20.51 1.23 5.89
C SER A 379 -21.74 2.15 5.93
N LYS A 380 -22.32 2.46 4.78
CA LYS A 380 -23.60 3.19 4.71
C LYS A 380 -24.73 2.24 5.08
N ALA A 381 -25.75 2.73 5.77
CA ALA A 381 -26.92 1.91 6.15
C ALA A 381 -27.55 1.20 4.94
N TYR A 382 -27.66 1.92 3.82
CA TYR A 382 -28.16 1.38 2.55
C TYR A 382 -27.36 0.17 2.03
N ASP A 383 -26.03 0.20 2.15
CA ASP A 383 -25.18 -0.89 1.67
C ASP A 383 -25.34 -2.14 2.55
N VAL A 384 -25.46 -1.95 3.86
CA VAL A 384 -25.74 -3.04 4.82
C VAL A 384 -27.13 -3.63 4.61
N ASP A 385 -28.15 -2.81 4.42
CA ASP A 385 -29.52 -3.28 4.18
C ASP A 385 -29.62 -4.08 2.89
N LYS A 386 -28.95 -3.63 1.82
CA LYS A 386 -28.85 -4.37 0.57
C LYS A 386 -28.12 -5.70 0.71
N ALA A 387 -27.07 -5.75 1.52
CA ALA A 387 -26.33 -6.97 1.81
C ALA A 387 -27.21 -8.03 2.48
N LEU A 388 -28.11 -7.61 3.38
CA LEU A 388 -28.91 -8.52 4.21
C LEU A 388 -30.25 -8.91 3.58
N PHE A 389 -30.89 -8.01 2.83
CA PHE A 389 -32.31 -8.13 2.48
C PHE A 389 -32.64 -8.01 0.98
N SER A 390 -31.66 -7.92 0.09
CA SER A 390 -31.91 -7.85 -1.35
C SER A 390 -32.59 -9.12 -1.90
N SER A 391 -33.80 -8.97 -2.47
CA SER A 391 -34.58 -10.04 -3.11
C SER A 391 -34.31 -10.20 -4.63
N GLY A 392 -33.28 -9.55 -5.17
CA GLY A 392 -33.20 -9.22 -6.61
C GLY A 392 -31.96 -9.69 -7.38
N TYR A 393 -31.17 -10.65 -6.89
CA TYR A 393 -29.98 -11.13 -7.62
C TYR A 393 -29.75 -12.63 -7.35
N MET A 394 -29.57 -13.45 -8.40
CA MET A 394 -29.46 -14.92 -8.29
C MET A 394 -28.01 -15.43 -8.11
N GLY A 395 -27.09 -14.59 -7.63
CA GLY A 395 -25.67 -14.94 -7.42
C GLY A 395 -25.29 -15.09 -5.93
N SER A 396 -24.12 -15.68 -5.65
CA SER A 396 -23.56 -15.83 -4.29
C SER A 396 -22.79 -14.62 -3.77
N ASP A 397 -22.55 -13.62 -4.61
CA ASP A 397 -21.60 -12.54 -4.33
C ASP A 397 -22.35 -11.23 -4.10
N TYR A 398 -22.19 -10.67 -2.90
CA TYR A 398 -22.71 -9.36 -2.57
C TYR A 398 -21.54 -8.38 -2.49
N LEU A 399 -21.55 -7.34 -3.33
CA LEU A 399 -20.55 -6.28 -3.30
C LEU A 399 -21.08 -5.12 -2.44
N TRP A 400 -20.40 -4.81 -1.34
CA TRP A 400 -20.71 -3.66 -0.49
C TRP A 400 -19.45 -2.84 -0.26
N GLN A 401 -19.62 -1.52 -0.17
CA GLN A 401 -18.53 -0.61 0.14
C GLN A 401 -18.47 -0.37 1.64
N GLY A 402 -17.28 -0.48 2.22
CA GLY A 402 -17.09 -0.24 3.64
C GLY A 402 -15.65 -0.48 4.06
N ALA A 403 -15.37 -0.19 5.33
CA ALA A 403 -14.15 -0.59 5.99
C ALA A 403 -14.47 -1.65 7.05
N LEU A 404 -13.84 -2.81 6.95
CA LEU A 404 -13.84 -3.82 7.99
C LEU A 404 -12.63 -3.57 8.90
N VAL A 405 -12.89 -3.31 10.17
CA VAL A 405 -11.88 -3.17 11.21
C VAL A 405 -11.87 -4.46 12.03
N TYR A 406 -10.70 -5.07 12.14
CA TYR A 406 -10.44 -6.24 12.96
C TYR A 406 -9.27 -5.93 13.88
N ASN A 407 -9.44 -6.22 15.17
CA ASN A 407 -8.46 -5.96 16.22
C ASN A 407 -8.12 -4.49 16.48
N GLY A 408 -8.85 -3.51 15.94
CA GLY A 408 -8.50 -2.09 16.10
C GLY A 408 -7.21 -1.82 15.37
#